data_AF-A0A933FZG5-F1
#
_entry.id   AF-A0A933FZG5-F1
#
_cell.length_a   1.000
_cell.length_b   1.000
_cell.length_c   1.000
_cell.angle_alpha   90.00
_cell.angle_beta   90.00
_cell.angle_gamma   90.00
#
_symmetry.space_group_name_H-M   'P 1'
#
loop_
_entity.id
_entity.type
_entity.pdbx_description
1 polymer ?
#
loop_
_entity_poly.entity_id
_entity_poly.type
_entity_poly.pdbx_seq_one_letter_code
_entity_poly.pdbx_strand_id
1 'polypeptide(L)' 'MNEEKQKSAVERAKEFGIDISLVEENLKRTPTERVEAMLSMLELVEEARRAKSRRQHLQPGNKG' A
#
# COMPACT_ATOMS: atom_id res chain seq x y z
N MET A 1 -19.32 22.72 33.52
CA MET A 1 -19.61 22.57 32.08
C MET A 1 -18.80 21.38 31.62
N ASN A 2 -19.46 20.32 31.15
CA ASN A 2 -18.79 19.09 30.73
C ASN A 2 -18.05 19.37 29.42
N GLU A 3 -16.72 19.32 29.47
CA GLU A 3 -15.88 19.26 28.28
C GLU A 3 -16.03 17.86 27.70
N GLU A 4 -16.95 17.68 26.76
CA GLU A 4 -16.91 16.53 25.85
C GLU A 4 -15.62 16.65 25.03
N LYS A 5 -14.54 16.00 25.50
CA LYS A 5 -13.31 15.87 24.73
C LYS A 5 -13.65 15.23 23.39
N GLN A 6 -13.55 16.00 22.32
CA GLN A 6 -13.69 15.48 20.96
C GLN A 6 -12.74 14.29 20.77
N LYS A 7 -13.30 13.16 20.34
CA LYS A 7 -12.52 11.96 20.01
C LYS A 7 -11.48 12.31 18.93
N SER A 8 -10.26 11.84 19.11
CA SER A 8 -9.18 11.98 18.15
C SER A 8 -9.52 11.28 16.82
N ALA A 9 -8.85 11.65 15.74
CA ALA A 9 -9.05 11.01 14.44
C ALA A 9 -8.77 9.50 14.48
N VAL A 10 -7.79 9.08 15.30
CA VAL A 10 -7.41 7.67 15.49
C VAL A 10 -8.52 6.90 16.19
N GLU A 11 -9.09 7.46 17.27
CA GLU A 11 -10.20 6.83 17.99
C GLU A 11 -11.43 6.68 17.12
N ARG A 12 -11.76 7.70 16.31
CA ARG A 12 -12.86 7.60 15.35
C ARG A 12 -12.61 6.51 14.31
N ALA A 13 -11.40 6.43 13.76
CA ALA A 13 -11.05 5.40 12.77
C ALA A 13 -11.24 3.98 13.33
N LYS A 14 -10.80 3.74 14.58
CA LYS A 14 -11.01 2.46 15.27
C LYS A 14 -12.49 2.11 15.44
N GLU A 15 -13.33 3.08 15.79
CA GLU A 15 -14.79 2.87 15.95
C GLU A 15 -15.48 2.50 14.63
N PHE A 16 -15.01 3.04 13.50
CA PHE A 16 -15.48 2.65 12.17
C PHE A 16 -14.89 1.32 11.66
N GLY A 17 -14.07 0.63 12.47
CA GLY A 17 -13.43 -0.63 12.10
C GLY A 17 -12.28 -0.46 11.10
N ILE A 18 -11.72 0.75 10.95
CA ILE A 18 -10.56 0.98 10.10
C ILE A 18 -9.32 0.45 10.82
N ASP A 19 -8.63 -0.48 10.18
CA ASP A 19 -7.34 -0.97 10.67
C ASP A 19 -6.25 0.10 10.43
N ILE A 20 -5.76 0.65 11.54
CA ILE A 20 -4.69 1.65 11.54
C ILE A 20 -3.30 1.03 11.71
N SER A 21 -3.21 -0.29 11.94
CA SER A 21 -1.94 -0.97 12.23
C SER A 21 -0.91 -0.75 11.12
N LEU A 22 -1.35 -0.74 9.86
CA LEU A 22 -0.50 -0.46 8.72
C LEU A 22 0.08 0.97 8.75
N VAL A 23 -0.70 1.95 9.23
CA VAL A 23 -0.23 3.33 9.37
C VAL A 23 0.78 3.41 10.51
N GLU A 24 0.48 2.81 11.66
CA GLU A 24 1.37 2.76 12.81
C GLU A 24 2.72 2.10 12.47
N GLU A 25 2.70 0.95 11.78
CA GLU A 25 3.91 0.26 11.34
C GLU A 25 4.72 1.08 10.33
N ASN A 26 4.05 1.77 9.39
CA ASN A 26 4.74 2.64 8.46
C ASN A 26 5.41 3.84 9.16
N LEU A 27 4.80 4.38 10.20
CA LEU A 27 5.35 5.49 10.98
C LEU A 27 6.56 5.10 11.83
N LYS A 28 6.70 3.81 12.18
CA LYS A 28 7.86 3.29 12.93
C LYS A 28 9.10 3.10 12.07
N ARG A 29 8.97 3.06 10.74
CA ARG A 29 10.09 2.81 9.83
C ARG A 29 11.12 3.93 9.87
N THR A 30 12.38 3.55 9.93
CA THR A 30 13.53 4.43 9.72
C THR A 30 13.58 4.94 8.28
N PRO A 31 14.30 6.04 8.00
CA PRO A 31 14.50 6.51 6.64
C PRO A 31 15.04 5.44 5.68
N THR A 32 15.98 4.61 6.15
CA THR A 32 16.56 3.50 5.37
C THR A 32 15.50 2.46 5.01
N GLU A 33 14.76 1.96 5.99
CA GLU A 33 13.71 0.95 5.77
C GLU A 33 12.60 1.48 4.83
N ARG A 34 12.32 2.79 4.87
CA ARG A 34 11.39 3.42 3.92
C ARG A 34 11.91 3.35 2.49
N VAL A 35 13.20 3.63 2.28
CA VAL A 35 13.83 3.54 0.95
C VAL A 35 13.84 2.11 0.45
N GLU A 36 14.23 1.15 1.30
CA GLU A 36 14.24 -0.29 0.95
C GLU A 36 12.85 -0.80 0.54
N ALA A 37 11.80 -0.41 1.29
CA ALA A 37 10.43 -0.75 0.94
C ALA A 37 9.99 -0.15 -0.41
N MET A 38 10.41 1.08 -0.70
CA MET A 38 10.11 1.73 -1.99
C MET A 38 10.83 1.03 -3.15
N LEU A 39 12.10 0.66 -2.99
CA LEU A 39 12.86 -0.09 -3.99
C LEU A 39 12.22 -1.46 -4.27
N SER A 40 11.86 -2.20 -3.23
CA SER A 40 11.18 -3.50 -3.35
C SER A 40 9.85 -3.38 -4.11
N MET A 41 9.09 -2.29 -3.89
CA MET A 41 7.85 -2.03 -4.62
C MET A 41 8.11 -1.75 -6.10
N LEU A 42 9.18 -1.02 -6.43
CA LEU A 42 9.57 -0.77 -7.82
C LEU A 42 9.92 -2.07 -8.55
N GLU A 43 10.68 -2.96 -7.91
CA GLU A 43 11.01 -4.28 -8.46
C GLU A 43 9.76 -5.11 -8.77
N LEU A 44 8.80 -5.14 -7.83
CA LEU A 44 7.52 -5.81 -8.04
C LEU A 44 6.75 -5.25 -9.25
N VAL A 45 6.69 -3.92 -9.37
CA VAL A 45 6.00 -3.26 -10.49
C VAL A 45 6.70 -3.56 -11.82
N GLU A 46 8.03 -3.57 -11.84
CA GLU A 46 8.79 -3.96 -13.03
C GLU A 46 8.53 -5.41 -13.41
N GLU A 47 8.52 -6.33 -12.46
CA GLU A 47 8.23 -7.73 -12.73
C GLU A 47 6.81 -7.91 -13.30
N ALA A 48 5.81 -7.25 -12.71
CA ALA A 48 4.44 -7.28 -13.19
C ALA A 48 4.34 -6.75 -14.64
N ARG A 49 5.08 -5.69 -14.97
CA ARG A 49 5.19 -5.17 -16.35
C ARG A 49 5.82 -6.18 -17.28
N ARG A 50 6.95 -6.80 -16.90
CA ARG A 50 7.62 -7.84 -17.70
C ARG A 50 6.71 -9.05 -17.92
N ALA A 51 5.96 -9.48 -16.91
CA ALA A 51 4.99 -10.57 -17.01
C ALA A 51 3.87 -10.26 -18.00
N LYS A 52 3.34 -9.03 -17.98
CA LYS A 52 2.36 -8.56 -18.98
C LYS A 52 2.93 -8.62 -20.40
N SER A 53 4.16 -8.16 -20.63
CA SER A 53 4.80 -8.21 -21.95
C SER A 53 5.01 -9.64 -22.44
N ARG A 54 5.45 -10.56 -21.57
CA ARG A 54 5.56 -11.99 -21.90
C ARG A 54 4.21 -12.59 -22.31
N ARG A 55 3.12 -12.25 -21.61
CA ARG A 55 1.77 -12.71 -21.95
C ARG A 55 1.27 -12.18 -23.29
N GLN A 56 1.67 -10.97 -23.69
CA GLN A 56 1.34 -10.42 -25.01
C GLN A 56 2.14 -11.10 -26.14
N HIS A 57 3.41 -11.43 -25.91
CA HIS A 57 4.22 -12.15 -26.91
C HIS A 57 3.83 -13.62 -27.09
N LEU A 58 3.20 -14.25 -26.09
CA LEU A 58 2.68 -15.62 -26.16
C LEU A 58 1.28 -15.74 -26.76
N GLN A 59 0.63 -14.62 -27.15
CA GLN A 59 -0.62 -14.62 -27.91
C GLN A 59 -0.40 -14.08 -29.33
N PRO A 60 0.31 -14.79 -30.23
CA PRO A 60 0.27 -14.47 -31.64
C PRO A 60 -1.07 -14.96 -32.21
N GLY A 61 -1.99 -14.04 -32.45
CA GLY A 61 -3.18 -14.30 -33.26
C GLY A 61 -4.41 -14.77 -32.48
N ASN A 62 -5.14 -13.83 -31.89
CA ASN A 62 -6.59 -13.88 -31.96
C ASN A 62 -7.04 -12.61 -32.68
N LYS A 63 -6.93 -12.64 -34.03
CA LYS A 63 -7.66 -11.70 -34.87
C LYS A 63 -9.11 -12.20 -34.86
N GLY A 64 -9.95 -11.55 -34.05
CA GLY A 64 -11.39 -11.56 -34.29
C GLY A 64 -11.72 -10.84 -35.59
#